data_AF-A0A1G0SZR1-F1
#
_entry.id   AF-A0A1G0SZR1-F1
#
_cell.length_a   1.000
_cell.length_b   1.000
_cell.length_c   1.000
_cell.angle_alpha   90.00
_cell.angle_beta   90.00
_cell.angle_gamma   90.00
#
_symmetry.space_group_name_H-M   'P 1'
#
loop_
_entity.id
_entity.type
_entity.pdbx_description
1 polymer ?
#
loop_
_entity_poly.entity_id
_entity_poly.type
_entity_poly.pdbx_seq_one_letter_code
_entity_poly.pdbx_strand_id
1 'polypeptide(L)'
;MEVLIEQILLYGVVLVLAAGILIVYLLKHNKRSRKTTAKIERAKELGFHEPVSLHPVVDPDICLGSGACVRACPEKDILGLVNGKAETINAARCVGHGACFHACPLEAITLCIGTEKRGVELPHVSPDFETNISGLFIAGELGGMGLIKNAVEQGRQAMENCVKKMKKSPEAKYDVIIVGAGPSGISATLTAASHNLRFLTLEQDSLGGTVFNFPRAKIIMTSPMNLPLHGKLKLSETSKSELLELWTDVLTKNQISVNQQEKVESIDKTKGYFEVITSKEKYTANAVILCIGRRGSPRKLGVPGEEKEKVAYRLLEPELIHNQNVLIVGGGDSAIESALLLADENNNVSISYRSDSFARLKPKNLERINNAIESKKIRVFYNSNVKEIKDESVILDKNGFEKEIKNDLVFIFAGGELPIKFLEKIGITITKKFGEAILKHN
;
A
#
# COMPACT_ATOMS: atom_id res chain seq x y z
N MET A 1 50.17 -21.36 48.98
CA MET A 1 50.41 -20.01 48.40
C MET A 1 50.38 -20.08 46.88
N GLU A 2 51.05 -21.05 46.26
CA GLU A 2 51.05 -21.27 44.80
C GLU A 2 49.65 -21.47 44.20
N VAL A 3 48.81 -22.32 44.79
CA VAL A 3 47.43 -22.57 44.31
C VAL A 3 46.58 -21.30 44.28
N LEU A 4 46.78 -20.38 45.24
CA LEU A 4 46.05 -19.11 45.28
C LEU A 4 46.52 -18.15 44.18
N ILE A 5 47.82 -18.12 43.89
CA ILE A 5 48.42 -17.30 42.84
C ILE A 5 47.97 -17.78 41.45
N GLU A 6 47.94 -19.10 41.23
CA GLU A 6 47.42 -19.70 39.99
C GLU A 6 45.94 -19.38 39.78
N GLN A 7 45.11 -19.51 40.82
CA GLN A 7 43.69 -19.14 40.75
C GLN A 7 43.49 -17.66 40.42
N ILE A 8 44.24 -16.76 41.07
CA ILE A 8 44.17 -15.32 40.79
C ILE A 8 44.58 -15.00 39.35
N LEU A 9 45.64 -15.62 38.84
CA LEU A 9 46.07 -15.43 37.45
C LEU A 9 45.02 -15.93 36.47
N LEU A 10 44.45 -17.12 36.71
CA LEU A 10 43.46 -17.74 35.83
C LEU A 10 42.14 -16.94 35.80
N TYR A 11 41.64 -16.52 36.97
CA TYR A 11 40.48 -15.61 37.04
C TYR A 11 40.79 -14.23 36.44
N GLY A 12 42.00 -13.69 36.64
CA GLY A 12 42.44 -12.44 36.05
C GLY A 12 42.43 -12.47 34.52
N VAL A 13 42.95 -13.54 33.92
CA VAL A 13 42.93 -13.73 32.45
C VAL A 13 41.49 -13.84 31.93
N VAL A 14 40.63 -14.62 32.60
CA VAL A 14 39.21 -14.74 32.21
C VAL A 14 38.50 -13.38 32.30
N LEU A 15 38.77 -12.60 33.35
CA LEU A 15 38.15 -11.28 33.56
C LEU A 15 38.64 -10.28 32.50
N VAL A 16 39.91 -10.29 32.12
CA VAL A 16 40.45 -9.47 31.03
C VAL A 16 39.84 -9.86 29.69
N LEU A 17 39.69 -11.16 29.39
CA LEU A 17 39.03 -11.61 28.17
C LEU A 17 37.55 -11.21 28.14
N ALA A 18 36.83 -11.39 29.24
CA ALA A 18 35.43 -10.98 29.36
C ALA A 18 35.26 -9.46 29.22
N ALA A 19 36.13 -8.67 29.85
CA ALA A 19 36.15 -7.22 29.73
C ALA A 19 36.48 -6.79 28.29
N GLY A 20 37.43 -7.44 27.63
CA GLY A 20 37.77 -7.19 26.22
C GLY A 20 36.57 -7.42 25.30
N ILE A 21 35.86 -8.54 25.46
CA ILE A 21 34.63 -8.84 24.70
C ILE A 21 33.55 -7.80 24.98
N LEU A 22 33.35 -7.42 26.25
CA LEU A 22 32.37 -6.42 26.66
C LEU A 22 32.69 -5.04 26.06
N ILE A 23 33.95 -4.60 26.10
CA ILE A 23 34.39 -3.32 25.51
C ILE A 23 34.13 -3.32 24.00
N VAL A 24 34.51 -4.38 23.27
CA VAL A 24 34.26 -4.48 21.83
C VAL A 24 32.76 -4.46 21.53
N TYR A 25 31.96 -5.15 22.34
CA TYR A 25 30.50 -5.13 22.25
C TYR A 25 29.95 -3.71 22.44
N LEU A 26 30.34 -3.00 23.50
CA LEU A 26 29.89 -1.64 23.80
C LEU A 26 30.31 -0.63 22.73
N LEU A 27 31.55 -0.72 22.22
CA LEU A 27 32.02 0.15 21.13
C LEU A 27 31.22 -0.07 19.85
N LYS A 28 30.97 -1.34 19.48
CA LYS A 28 30.17 -1.69 18.30
C LYS A 28 28.72 -1.24 18.47
N HIS A 29 28.17 -1.40 19.67
CA HIS A 29 26.83 -0.96 20.03
C HIS A 29 26.69 0.56 19.90
N ASN A 30 27.61 1.33 20.49
CA ASN A 30 27.63 2.79 20.42
C ASN A 30 27.81 3.29 18.97
N LYS A 31 28.69 2.66 18.19
CA LYS A 31 28.87 3.01 16.78
C LYS A 31 27.59 2.78 15.96
N ARG A 32 26.88 1.66 16.19
CA ARG A 32 25.59 1.37 15.54
C ARG A 32 24.52 2.37 15.96
N SER A 33 24.40 2.64 17.26
CA SER A 33 23.46 3.63 17.81
C SER A 33 23.66 4.99 17.15
N ARG A 34 24.90 5.52 17.15
CA ARG A 34 25.25 6.80 16.50
C ARG A 34 24.88 6.84 15.02
N LYS A 35 25.14 5.75 14.29
CA LYS A 35 24.78 5.65 12.87
C LYS A 35 23.25 5.70 12.67
N THR A 36 22.50 5.02 13.53
CA THR A 36 21.04 5.05 13.49
C THR A 36 20.51 6.46 13.83
N THR A 37 21.02 7.09 14.89
CA THR A 37 20.64 8.44 15.29
C THR A 37 20.86 9.45 14.16
N ALA A 38 22.02 9.41 13.50
CA ALA A 38 22.29 10.26 12.34
C ALA A 38 21.32 10.02 11.18
N LYS A 39 20.87 8.78 10.96
CA LYS A 39 19.81 8.49 9.97
C LYS A 39 18.46 9.06 10.39
N ILE A 40 18.13 9.02 11.67
CA ILE A 40 16.87 9.59 12.20
C ILE A 40 16.88 11.11 12.04
N GLU A 41 17.98 11.78 12.39
CA GLU A 41 18.15 13.23 12.22
C GLU A 41 17.99 13.63 10.76
N ARG A 42 18.69 12.95 9.85
CA ARG A 42 18.53 13.16 8.41
C ARG A 42 17.10 12.90 7.93
N ALA A 43 16.44 11.87 8.46
CA ALA A 43 15.05 11.58 8.13
C ALA A 43 14.10 12.67 8.65
N LYS A 44 14.39 13.30 9.79
CA LYS A 44 13.62 14.43 10.33
C LYS A 44 13.80 15.68 9.46
N GLU A 45 15.04 16.02 9.07
CA GLU A 45 15.35 17.13 8.16
C GLU A 45 14.63 17.00 6.82
N LEU A 46 14.58 15.78 6.27
CA LEU A 46 13.91 15.51 5.00
C LEU A 46 12.39 15.28 5.15
N GLY A 47 11.86 15.27 6.38
CA GLY A 47 10.45 14.98 6.66
C GLY A 47 10.02 13.52 6.45
N PHE A 48 10.97 12.59 6.35
CA PHE A 48 10.69 11.15 6.15
C PHE A 48 10.39 10.42 7.45
N HIS A 49 10.71 11.05 8.58
CA HIS A 49 10.42 10.51 9.89
C HIS A 49 8.91 10.52 10.20
N GLU A 50 8.16 11.45 9.62
CA GLU A 50 6.71 11.54 9.84
C GLU A 50 5.95 10.56 8.93
N PRO A 51 5.12 9.66 9.47
CA PRO A 51 4.44 8.64 8.69
C PRO A 51 3.33 9.23 7.82
N VAL A 52 3.13 8.60 6.67
CA VAL A 52 2.09 9.00 5.70
C VAL A 52 0.80 8.20 5.92
N SER A 53 0.91 7.00 6.48
CA SER A 53 -0.19 6.05 6.68
C SER A 53 0.14 5.09 7.84
N LEU A 54 0.05 3.78 7.60
CA LEU A 54 0.37 2.72 8.56
C LEU A 54 1.88 2.71 8.83
N HIS A 55 2.27 2.71 10.10
CA HIS A 55 3.66 2.69 10.51
C HIS A 55 3.84 1.94 11.85
N PRO A 56 5.03 1.38 12.10
CA PRO A 56 5.32 0.76 13.39
C PRO A 56 5.61 1.82 14.46
N VAL A 57 5.00 1.62 15.62
CA VAL A 57 5.31 2.30 16.88
C VAL A 57 5.92 1.24 17.81
N VAL A 58 7.12 1.52 18.32
CA VAL A 58 7.84 0.62 19.21
C VAL A 58 7.64 1.10 20.64
N ASP A 59 7.25 0.20 21.53
CA ASP A 59 7.23 0.43 22.97
C ASP A 59 8.66 0.22 23.54
N PRO A 60 9.33 1.28 24.04
CA PRO A 60 10.69 1.17 24.54
C PRO A 60 10.78 0.38 25.85
N ASP A 61 9.72 0.31 26.65
CA ASP A 61 9.72 -0.41 27.92
C ASP A 61 9.67 -1.91 27.71
N ILE A 62 8.94 -2.36 26.69
CA ILE A 62 8.85 -3.78 26.31
C ILE A 62 10.04 -4.20 25.42
N CYS A 63 10.60 -3.31 24.60
CA CYS A 63 11.61 -3.68 23.62
C CYS A 63 12.93 -4.15 24.26
N LEU A 64 13.37 -5.40 24.05
CA LEU A 64 14.70 -5.89 24.48
C LEU A 64 15.84 -5.62 23.48
N GLY A 65 15.58 -4.94 22.36
CA GLY A 65 16.64 -4.60 21.41
C GLY A 65 17.13 -5.74 20.52
N SER A 66 16.35 -6.81 20.36
CA SER A 66 16.74 -8.00 19.59
C SER A 66 17.12 -7.71 18.11
N GLY A 67 16.65 -6.58 17.57
CA GLY A 67 16.85 -6.19 16.18
C GLY A 67 16.17 -7.11 15.17
N ALA A 68 15.29 -8.02 15.61
CA ALA A 68 14.54 -8.91 14.73
C ALA A 68 13.64 -8.11 13.77
N CYS A 69 12.92 -7.11 14.29
CA CYS A 69 12.08 -6.22 13.50
C CYS A 69 12.84 -5.44 12.41
N VAL A 70 14.07 -4.98 12.72
CA VAL A 70 14.96 -4.28 11.78
C VAL A 70 15.38 -5.20 10.64
N ARG A 71 15.77 -6.45 10.98
CA ARG A 71 16.20 -7.45 9.98
C ARG A 71 15.04 -7.98 9.13
N ALA A 72 13.84 -8.06 9.70
CA ALA A 72 12.65 -8.54 9.01
C ALA A 72 12.06 -7.54 8.02
N CYS A 73 12.46 -6.26 8.08
CA CYS A 73 11.91 -5.23 7.19
C CYS A 73 12.58 -5.27 5.80
N PRO A 74 11.86 -5.63 4.72
CA PRO A 74 12.40 -5.70 3.36
C PRO A 74 12.71 -4.32 2.78
N GLU A 75 11.99 -3.27 3.18
CA GLU A 75 12.22 -1.90 2.70
C GLU A 75 13.54 -1.31 3.24
N LYS A 76 14.07 -1.87 4.34
CA LYS A 76 15.27 -1.44 5.07
C LYS A 76 15.15 0.01 5.61
N ASP A 77 15.88 0.31 6.68
CA ASP A 77 15.92 1.65 7.28
C ASP A 77 14.55 2.26 7.65
N ILE A 78 13.51 1.44 7.84
CA ILE A 78 12.25 1.87 8.44
C ILE A 78 12.40 1.91 9.97
N LEU A 79 13.03 0.87 10.52
CA LEU A 79 13.39 0.75 11.93
C LEU A 79 14.92 0.63 12.04
N GLY A 80 15.47 1.14 13.14
CA GLY A 80 16.87 0.97 13.51
C GLY A 80 17.02 0.72 15.01
N LEU A 81 18.25 0.44 15.46
CA LEU A 81 18.54 0.31 16.89
C LEU A 81 19.25 1.56 17.40
N VAL A 82 18.69 2.18 18.44
CA VAL A 82 19.26 3.31 19.20
C VAL A 82 19.31 2.89 20.65
N ASN A 83 20.52 2.94 21.24
CA ASN A 83 20.77 2.58 22.64
C ASN A 83 20.15 1.22 23.05
N GLY A 84 20.19 0.25 22.15
CA GLY A 84 19.67 -1.09 22.41
C GLY A 84 18.16 -1.20 22.34
N LYS A 85 17.45 -0.19 21.83
CA LYS A 85 16.00 -0.21 21.60
C LYS A 85 15.72 0.01 20.12
N ALA A 86 14.64 -0.59 19.62
CA ALA A 86 14.21 -0.33 18.25
C ALA A 86 13.52 1.03 18.17
N GLU A 87 13.85 1.81 17.15
CA GLU A 87 13.30 3.15 16.92
C GLU A 87 13.00 3.33 15.43
N THR A 88 11.95 4.11 15.14
CA THR A 88 11.55 4.41 13.77
C THR A 88 12.47 5.43 13.14
N ILE A 89 12.97 5.14 11.93
CA ILE A 89 13.82 6.05 11.15
C ILE A 89 12.98 6.74 10.07
N ASN A 90 12.56 6.01 9.04
CA ASN A 90 11.86 6.53 7.87
C ASN A 90 10.39 6.06 7.82
N ALA A 91 9.56 6.54 8.74
CA ALA A 91 8.17 6.11 8.83
C ALA A 91 7.37 6.39 7.52
N ALA A 92 7.69 7.48 6.82
CA ALA A 92 7.07 7.86 5.55
C ALA A 92 7.26 6.82 4.43
N ARG A 93 8.31 6.00 4.53
CA ARG A 93 8.66 4.96 3.55
C ARG A 93 8.11 3.59 3.93
N CYS A 94 7.42 3.49 5.07
CA CYS A 94 6.80 2.23 5.47
C CYS A 94 5.66 1.89 4.50
N VAL A 95 5.69 0.68 3.95
CA VAL A 95 4.63 0.16 3.07
C VAL A 95 3.57 -0.67 3.82
N GLY A 96 3.69 -0.80 5.14
CA GLY A 96 2.68 -1.47 5.97
C GLY A 96 2.62 -3.00 5.82
N HIS A 97 3.74 -3.67 5.52
CA HIS A 97 3.78 -5.13 5.37
C HIS A 97 3.70 -5.92 6.69
N GLY A 98 3.89 -5.25 7.85
CA GLY A 98 3.72 -5.87 9.17
C GLY A 98 4.78 -6.91 9.57
N ALA A 99 5.83 -7.15 8.78
CA ALA A 99 6.83 -8.15 9.14
C ALA A 99 7.60 -7.80 10.42
N CYS A 100 7.75 -6.50 10.72
CA CYS A 100 8.33 -6.03 11.98
C CYS A 100 7.47 -6.43 13.19
N PHE A 101 6.15 -6.30 13.08
CA PHE A 101 5.17 -6.68 14.10
C PHE A 101 5.27 -8.16 14.44
N HIS A 102 5.27 -9.04 13.43
CA HIS A 102 5.35 -10.50 13.63
C HIS A 102 6.74 -11.01 14.03
N ALA A 103 7.81 -10.31 13.64
CA ALA A 103 9.18 -10.72 13.96
C ALA A 103 9.62 -10.30 15.37
N CYS A 104 8.85 -9.45 16.06
CA CYS A 104 9.21 -8.98 17.39
C CYS A 104 8.97 -10.10 18.42
N PRO A 105 10.01 -10.67 19.04
CA PRO A 105 9.83 -11.79 19.97
C PRO A 105 9.16 -11.39 21.28
N LEU A 106 9.18 -10.08 21.60
CA LEU A 106 8.57 -9.52 22.79
C LEU A 106 7.29 -8.73 22.48
N GLU A 107 6.81 -8.79 21.24
CA GLU A 107 5.53 -8.16 20.91
C GLU A 107 5.49 -6.63 21.17
N ALA A 108 6.66 -5.99 21.27
CA ALA A 108 6.85 -4.57 21.57
C ALA A 108 6.44 -3.60 20.43
N ILE A 109 5.83 -4.09 19.36
CA ILE A 109 5.51 -3.28 18.18
C ILE A 109 4.01 -3.23 18.00
N THR A 110 3.48 -2.03 17.84
CA THR A 110 2.10 -1.76 17.42
C THR A 110 2.12 -1.14 16.03
N LEU A 111 1.21 -1.52 15.14
CA LEU A 111 1.04 -0.82 13.87
C LEU A 111 -0.07 0.21 14.02
N CYS A 112 0.30 1.48 13.89
CA CYS A 112 -0.61 2.60 14.05
C CYS A 112 -0.87 3.28 12.71
N ILE A 113 -2.05 3.90 12.57
CA ILE A 113 -2.41 4.68 11.39
C ILE A 113 -2.61 6.15 11.72
N GLY A 114 -2.06 7.02 10.88
CA GLY A 114 -2.03 8.46 11.13
C GLY A 114 -1.04 8.85 12.23
N THR A 115 -1.00 10.13 12.58
CA THR A 115 -0.25 10.67 13.72
C THR A 115 -1.17 11.56 14.55
N GLU A 116 -0.71 12.04 15.70
CA GLU A 116 -1.39 13.08 16.47
C GLU A 116 -1.70 14.34 15.63
N LYS A 117 -0.81 14.68 14.68
CA LYS A 117 -0.96 15.85 13.80
C LYS A 117 -1.71 15.53 12.52
N ARG A 118 -1.70 14.26 12.08
CA ARG A 118 -2.19 13.85 10.77
C ARG A 118 -3.21 12.72 10.89
N GLY A 119 -4.48 13.10 10.84
CA GLY A 119 -5.58 12.13 10.79
C GLY A 119 -5.69 11.41 9.44
N VAL A 120 -6.12 10.15 9.48
CA VAL A 120 -6.45 9.36 8.29
C VAL A 120 -7.90 8.94 8.37
N GLU A 121 -8.68 9.26 7.34
CA GLU A 121 -10.08 8.85 7.24
C GLU A 121 -10.15 7.38 6.85
N LEU A 122 -10.88 6.59 7.64
CA LEU A 122 -11.09 5.17 7.40
C LEU A 122 -12.53 4.79 7.77
N PRO A 123 -13.12 3.84 7.04
CA PRO A 123 -14.40 3.28 7.44
C PRO A 123 -14.27 2.55 8.79
N HIS A 124 -15.34 2.59 9.57
CA HIS A 124 -15.43 1.78 10.77
C HIS A 124 -15.49 0.30 10.39
N VAL A 125 -14.50 -0.45 10.83
CA VAL A 125 -14.35 -1.88 10.58
C VAL A 125 -13.94 -2.56 11.87
N SER A 126 -14.70 -3.58 12.28
CA SER A 126 -14.39 -4.44 13.42
C SER A 126 -13.17 -5.35 13.12
N PRO A 127 -12.56 -5.99 14.13
CA PRO A 127 -11.52 -7.00 13.91
C PRO A 127 -11.95 -8.14 12.98
N ASP A 128 -13.26 -8.39 12.88
CA ASP A 128 -13.83 -9.41 12.00
C ASP A 128 -14.10 -8.92 10.58
N PHE A 129 -13.64 -7.72 10.20
CA PHE A 129 -13.86 -7.06 8.92
C PHE A 129 -15.30 -6.57 8.67
N GLU A 130 -16.20 -6.72 9.64
CA GLU A 130 -17.58 -6.24 9.55
C GLU A 130 -17.66 -4.74 9.85
N THR A 131 -18.47 -4.02 9.08
CA THR A 131 -18.73 -2.58 9.26
C THR A 131 -19.72 -2.31 10.38
N ASN A 132 -20.13 -1.04 10.59
CA ASN A 132 -21.27 -0.71 11.45
C ASN A 132 -22.62 -1.26 10.93
N ILE A 133 -22.66 -1.74 9.69
CA ILE A 133 -23.84 -2.38 9.09
C ILE A 133 -23.63 -3.89 9.14
N SER A 134 -24.45 -4.57 9.94
CA SER A 134 -24.34 -6.03 10.09
C SER A 134 -24.48 -6.75 8.74
N GLY A 135 -23.61 -7.72 8.45
CA GLY A 135 -23.58 -8.45 7.17
C GLY A 135 -22.89 -7.72 6.02
N LEU A 136 -22.39 -6.48 6.24
CA LEU A 136 -21.58 -5.74 5.28
C LEU A 136 -20.12 -5.70 5.77
N PHE A 137 -19.21 -6.24 4.97
CA PHE A 137 -17.80 -6.38 5.30
C PHE A 137 -16.91 -5.55 4.37
N ILE A 138 -15.71 -5.20 4.81
CA ILE A 138 -14.69 -4.49 4.03
C ILE A 138 -13.38 -5.27 4.07
N ALA A 139 -12.75 -5.47 2.90
CA ALA A 139 -11.44 -6.11 2.81
C ALA A 139 -10.49 -5.39 1.84
N GLY A 140 -9.19 -5.56 2.08
CA GLY A 140 -8.12 -5.01 1.25
C GLY A 140 -7.76 -3.57 1.62
N GLU A 141 -7.37 -2.78 0.63
CA GLU A 141 -6.76 -1.45 0.86
C GLU A 141 -7.70 -0.46 1.59
N LEU A 142 -9.02 -0.65 1.52
CA LEU A 142 -10.00 0.12 2.29
C LEU A 142 -9.76 0.02 3.81
N GLY A 143 -9.29 -1.12 4.31
CA GLY A 143 -8.93 -1.33 5.71
C GLY A 143 -7.53 -0.80 6.09
N GLY A 144 -6.85 -0.09 5.19
CA GLY A 144 -5.58 0.57 5.46
C GLY A 144 -4.31 -0.21 5.10
N MET A 145 -4.43 -1.46 4.61
CA MET A 145 -3.28 -2.29 4.21
C MET A 145 -3.29 -2.57 2.70
N GLY A 146 -2.38 -1.92 1.95
CA GLY A 146 -2.41 -1.90 0.48
C GLY A 146 -1.55 -2.91 -0.26
N LEU A 147 -1.01 -3.93 0.41
CA LEU A 147 -0.18 -4.95 -0.24
C LEU A 147 -1.02 -6.11 -0.76
N ILE A 148 -0.62 -6.69 -1.89
CA ILE A 148 -1.32 -7.82 -2.52
C ILE A 148 -1.48 -8.99 -1.56
N LYS A 149 -0.42 -9.40 -0.87
CA LYS A 149 -0.47 -10.44 0.17
C LYS A 149 -1.53 -10.13 1.24
N ASN A 150 -1.51 -8.90 1.77
CA ASN A 150 -2.42 -8.51 2.84
C ASN A 150 -3.86 -8.46 2.32
N ALA A 151 -4.07 -7.96 1.10
CA ALA A 151 -5.38 -7.93 0.47
C ALA A 151 -5.93 -9.34 0.25
N VAL A 152 -5.12 -10.28 -0.25
CA VAL A 152 -5.51 -11.70 -0.40
C VAL A 152 -5.89 -12.29 0.97
N GLU A 153 -5.06 -12.10 1.99
CA GLU A 153 -5.33 -12.63 3.33
C GLU A 153 -6.60 -12.03 3.96
N GLN A 154 -6.80 -10.72 3.85
CA GLN A 154 -7.99 -10.06 4.35
C GLN A 154 -9.27 -10.47 3.61
N GLY A 155 -9.19 -10.67 2.29
CA GLY A 155 -10.32 -11.17 1.51
C GLY A 155 -10.79 -12.54 2.01
N ARG A 156 -9.85 -13.43 2.32
CA ARG A 156 -10.12 -14.74 2.94
C ARG A 156 -10.75 -14.59 4.32
N GLN A 157 -10.10 -13.85 5.22
CA GLN A 157 -10.58 -13.66 6.60
C GLN A 157 -11.96 -13.01 6.66
N ALA A 158 -12.21 -11.98 5.85
CA ALA A 158 -13.51 -11.32 5.77
C ALA A 158 -14.60 -12.28 5.30
N MET A 159 -14.33 -13.13 4.30
CA MET A 159 -15.29 -14.12 3.84
C MET A 159 -15.53 -15.22 4.89
N GLU A 160 -14.50 -15.70 5.59
CA GLU A 160 -14.67 -16.68 6.67
C GLU A 160 -15.52 -16.14 7.83
N ASN A 161 -15.33 -14.87 8.19
CA ASN A 161 -16.13 -14.22 9.21
C ASN A 161 -17.56 -13.94 8.71
N CYS A 162 -17.71 -13.57 7.44
CA CYS A 162 -19.00 -13.48 6.78
C CYS A 162 -19.77 -14.80 6.87
N VAL A 163 -19.15 -15.94 6.53
CA VAL A 163 -19.78 -17.26 6.62
C VAL A 163 -20.27 -17.56 8.04
N LYS A 164 -19.48 -17.22 9.07
CA LYS A 164 -19.84 -17.47 10.48
C LYS A 164 -21.00 -16.60 10.97
N LYS A 165 -21.10 -15.35 10.50
CA LYS A 165 -22.06 -14.34 11.00
C LYS A 165 -23.30 -14.16 10.13
N MET A 166 -23.24 -14.60 8.88
CA MET A 166 -24.30 -14.37 7.89
C MET A 166 -25.61 -15.00 8.31
N LYS A 167 -26.68 -14.21 8.27
CA LYS A 167 -28.06 -14.67 8.47
C LYS A 167 -28.69 -14.90 7.10
N LYS A 168 -29.20 -16.09 6.85
CA LYS A 168 -29.81 -16.44 5.55
C LYS A 168 -31.28 -15.99 5.51
N SER A 169 -31.64 -15.30 4.44
CA SER A 169 -32.99 -14.93 4.04
C SER A 169 -33.37 -15.71 2.77
N PRO A 170 -34.58 -16.29 2.69
CA PRO A 170 -35.03 -16.98 1.47
C PRO A 170 -35.23 -16.02 0.28
N GLU A 171 -35.41 -14.72 0.52
CA GLU A 171 -35.59 -13.68 -0.50
C GLU A 171 -34.27 -13.29 -1.20
N ALA A 172 -33.13 -13.69 -0.65
CA ALA A 172 -31.83 -13.39 -1.21
C ALA A 172 -31.43 -14.44 -2.26
N LYS A 173 -31.25 -13.98 -3.51
CA LYS A 173 -30.77 -14.81 -4.63
C LYS A 173 -29.37 -15.35 -4.36
N TYR A 174 -28.51 -14.53 -3.79
CA TYR A 174 -27.14 -14.89 -3.43
C TYR A 174 -26.98 -14.96 -1.90
N ASP A 175 -26.07 -15.81 -1.45
CA ASP A 175 -25.60 -15.77 -0.07
C ASP A 175 -24.70 -14.56 0.13
N VAL A 176 -23.78 -14.29 -0.80
CA VAL A 176 -22.86 -13.16 -0.70
C VAL A 176 -22.57 -12.51 -2.05
N ILE A 177 -22.58 -11.18 -2.09
CA ILE A 177 -22.06 -10.40 -3.23
C ILE A 177 -20.69 -9.82 -2.86
N ILE A 178 -19.71 -10.02 -3.73
CA ILE A 178 -18.37 -9.46 -3.61
C ILE A 178 -18.25 -8.29 -4.60
N VAL A 179 -17.89 -7.11 -4.10
CA VAL A 179 -17.78 -5.89 -4.92
C VAL A 179 -16.31 -5.52 -5.10
N GLY A 180 -15.81 -5.65 -6.32
CA GLY A 180 -14.42 -5.48 -6.72
C GLY A 180 -13.72 -6.83 -6.91
N ALA A 181 -13.04 -7.00 -8.05
CA ALA A 181 -12.27 -8.19 -8.42
C ALA A 181 -10.76 -7.92 -8.44
N GLY A 182 -10.28 -7.10 -7.49
CA GLY A 182 -8.86 -6.99 -7.16
C GLY A 182 -8.36 -8.16 -6.30
N PRO A 183 -7.12 -8.10 -5.77
CA PRO A 183 -6.54 -9.20 -4.98
C PRO A 183 -7.41 -9.68 -3.80
N SER A 184 -8.00 -8.76 -3.04
CA SER A 184 -8.92 -9.12 -1.93
C SER A 184 -10.24 -9.69 -2.43
N GLY A 185 -10.77 -9.15 -3.53
CA GLY A 185 -11.98 -9.63 -4.20
C GLY A 185 -11.83 -11.07 -4.66
N ILE A 186 -10.80 -11.35 -5.46
CA ILE A 186 -10.49 -12.69 -5.97
C ILE A 186 -10.34 -13.69 -4.82
N SER A 187 -9.63 -13.31 -3.75
CA SER A 187 -9.48 -14.18 -2.57
C SER A 187 -10.81 -14.44 -1.86
N ALA A 188 -11.65 -13.41 -1.68
CA ALA A 188 -12.98 -13.55 -1.09
C ALA A 188 -13.87 -14.45 -1.96
N THR A 189 -13.83 -14.29 -3.27
CA THR A 189 -14.57 -15.11 -4.25
C THR A 189 -14.16 -16.59 -4.17
N LEU A 190 -12.86 -16.88 -4.16
CA LEU A 190 -12.35 -18.25 -4.04
C LEU A 190 -12.69 -18.86 -2.68
N THR A 191 -12.68 -18.06 -1.61
CA THR A 191 -13.10 -18.50 -0.28
C THR A 191 -14.59 -18.82 -0.27
N ALA A 192 -15.45 -17.99 -0.88
CA ALA A 192 -16.87 -18.24 -1.01
C ALA A 192 -17.16 -19.56 -1.74
N ALA A 193 -16.43 -19.81 -2.83
CA ALA A 193 -16.52 -21.06 -3.59
C ALA A 193 -16.10 -22.27 -2.74
N SER A 194 -15.03 -22.18 -1.96
CA SER A 194 -14.59 -23.26 -1.05
C SER A 194 -15.63 -23.62 0.02
N HIS A 195 -16.51 -22.69 0.37
CA HIS A 195 -17.63 -22.89 1.28
C HIS A 195 -18.95 -23.27 0.59
N ASN A 196 -18.94 -23.51 -0.73
CA ASN A 196 -20.11 -23.83 -1.54
C ASN A 196 -21.25 -22.79 -1.41
N LEU A 197 -20.90 -21.51 -1.28
CA LEU A 197 -21.88 -20.43 -1.23
C LEU A 197 -22.44 -20.11 -2.62
N ARG A 198 -23.69 -19.62 -2.69
CA ARG A 198 -24.19 -18.93 -3.87
C ARG A 198 -23.62 -17.51 -3.87
N PHE A 199 -22.71 -17.17 -4.77
CA PHE A 199 -22.08 -15.86 -4.78
C PHE A 199 -22.09 -15.20 -6.16
N LEU A 200 -21.90 -13.89 -6.17
CA LEU A 200 -21.68 -13.09 -7.37
C LEU A 200 -20.53 -12.11 -7.10
N THR A 201 -19.58 -12.02 -8.05
CA THR A 201 -18.49 -11.04 -7.97
C THR A 201 -18.70 -9.98 -9.06
N LEU A 202 -18.75 -8.72 -8.66
CA LEU A 202 -18.99 -7.56 -9.51
C LEU A 202 -17.71 -6.73 -9.61
N GLU A 203 -17.31 -6.33 -10.82
CA GLU A 203 -16.15 -5.47 -11.07
C GLU A 203 -16.51 -4.36 -12.05
N GLN A 204 -16.21 -3.12 -11.68
CA GLN A 204 -16.56 -1.95 -12.50
C GLN A 204 -15.77 -1.87 -13.80
N ASP A 205 -14.52 -2.38 -13.81
CA ASP A 205 -13.62 -2.32 -14.95
C ASP A 205 -13.28 -3.75 -15.42
N SER A 206 -12.10 -4.24 -15.04
CA SER A 206 -11.53 -5.51 -15.48
C SER A 206 -10.92 -6.28 -14.31
N LEU A 207 -10.82 -7.61 -14.47
CA LEU A 207 -10.23 -8.51 -13.49
C LEU A 207 -8.84 -8.04 -13.05
N GLY A 208 -8.58 -8.11 -11.74
CA GLY A 208 -7.32 -7.71 -11.13
C GLY A 208 -7.31 -6.28 -10.59
N GLY A 209 -8.32 -5.47 -10.90
CA GLY A 209 -8.53 -4.14 -10.34
C GLY A 209 -7.29 -3.25 -10.48
N THR A 210 -6.70 -2.83 -9.36
CA THR A 210 -5.50 -1.96 -9.37
C THR A 210 -4.32 -2.58 -10.13
N VAL A 211 -4.14 -3.89 -10.08
CA VAL A 211 -3.04 -4.56 -10.78
C VAL A 211 -3.20 -4.46 -12.30
N PHE A 212 -4.44 -4.52 -12.80
CA PHE A 212 -4.72 -4.32 -14.21
C PHE A 212 -4.31 -2.92 -14.71
N ASN A 213 -4.32 -1.92 -13.83
CA ASN A 213 -4.00 -0.54 -14.20
C ASN A 213 -2.50 -0.21 -14.18
N PHE A 214 -1.64 -1.17 -13.83
CA PHE A 214 -0.21 -1.00 -13.89
C PHE A 214 0.34 -1.04 -15.33
N PRO A 215 1.50 -0.42 -15.61
CA PRO A 215 2.20 -0.63 -16.88
C PRO A 215 2.49 -2.12 -17.13
N ARG A 216 2.47 -2.56 -18.39
CA ARG A 216 2.75 -3.95 -18.79
C ARG A 216 4.11 -4.42 -18.26
N ALA A 217 5.14 -3.60 -18.40
CA ALA A 217 6.49 -3.88 -17.92
C ALA A 217 6.66 -3.83 -16.38
N LYS A 218 5.59 -3.53 -15.61
CA LYS A 218 5.72 -3.38 -14.16
C LYS A 218 6.02 -4.74 -13.51
N ILE A 219 7.15 -4.78 -12.80
CA ILE A 219 7.46 -5.85 -11.86
C ILE A 219 6.70 -5.61 -10.56
N ILE A 220 5.88 -6.58 -10.21
CA ILE A 220 5.11 -6.61 -8.97
C ILE A 220 5.94 -7.35 -7.93
N MET A 221 6.33 -6.62 -6.89
CA MET A 221 6.95 -7.22 -5.73
C MET A 221 5.86 -7.67 -4.76
N THR A 222 5.87 -8.95 -4.42
CA THR A 222 4.96 -9.50 -3.41
C THR A 222 5.71 -10.48 -2.50
N SER A 223 5.02 -11.01 -1.51
CA SER A 223 5.54 -12.04 -0.61
C SER A 223 4.76 -13.33 -0.80
N PRO A 224 5.33 -14.47 -0.38
CA PRO A 224 4.59 -15.72 -0.38
C PRO A 224 3.25 -15.58 0.33
N MET A 225 2.21 -16.11 -0.30
CA MET A 225 0.83 -16.00 0.16
C MET A 225 0.08 -17.30 -0.11
N ASN A 226 -1.03 -17.50 0.58
CA ASN A 226 -1.90 -18.65 0.35
C ASN A 226 -3.16 -18.16 -0.38
N LEU A 227 -3.41 -18.69 -1.57
CA LEU A 227 -4.61 -18.37 -2.34
C LEU A 227 -5.63 -19.50 -2.16
N PRO A 228 -6.87 -19.21 -1.72
CA PRO A 228 -7.90 -20.24 -1.57
C PRO A 228 -8.14 -21.00 -2.87
N LEU A 229 -8.43 -22.30 -2.79
CA LEU A 229 -8.59 -23.22 -3.94
C LEU A 229 -7.39 -23.34 -4.91
N HIS A 230 -6.22 -22.82 -4.53
CA HIS A 230 -4.98 -22.98 -5.30
C HIS A 230 -3.80 -23.42 -4.41
N GLY A 231 -3.68 -22.87 -3.21
CA GLY A 231 -2.63 -23.19 -2.23
C GLY A 231 -1.53 -22.13 -2.15
N LYS A 232 -0.34 -22.56 -1.71
CA LYS A 232 0.79 -21.66 -1.43
C LYS A 232 1.45 -21.17 -2.73
N LEU A 233 1.44 -19.85 -2.90
CA LEU A 233 2.15 -19.14 -3.96
C LEU A 233 3.48 -18.61 -3.45
N LYS A 234 4.57 -18.92 -4.16
CA LYS A 234 5.91 -18.37 -3.89
C LYS A 234 6.27 -17.33 -4.94
N LEU A 235 5.52 -16.23 -4.96
CA LEU A 235 5.80 -15.09 -5.82
C LEU A 235 6.65 -14.07 -5.04
N SER A 236 7.73 -13.61 -5.67
CA SER A 236 8.63 -12.60 -5.08
C SER A 236 8.72 -11.38 -6.00
N GLU A 237 9.20 -11.60 -7.22
CA GLU A 237 9.15 -10.66 -8.33
C GLU A 237 8.41 -11.34 -9.48
N THR A 238 7.29 -10.73 -9.91
CA THR A 238 6.41 -11.30 -10.94
C THR A 238 5.91 -10.17 -11.82
N SER A 239 5.76 -10.41 -13.12
CA SER A 239 5.19 -9.41 -14.01
C SER A 239 3.69 -9.21 -13.73
N LYS A 240 3.16 -8.06 -14.18
CA LYS A 240 1.72 -7.82 -14.19
C LYS A 240 0.96 -8.94 -14.90
N SER A 241 1.42 -9.34 -16.10
CA SER A 241 0.74 -10.31 -16.94
C SER A 241 0.66 -11.68 -16.28
N GLU A 242 1.78 -12.19 -15.76
CA GLU A 242 1.84 -13.48 -15.04
C GLU A 242 0.88 -13.52 -13.85
N LEU A 243 0.74 -12.41 -13.11
CA LEU A 243 -0.17 -12.36 -11.97
C LEU A 243 -1.65 -12.36 -12.41
N LEU A 244 -1.98 -11.66 -13.50
CA LEU A 244 -3.34 -11.65 -14.07
C LEU A 244 -3.71 -13.02 -14.68
N GLU A 245 -2.77 -13.66 -15.38
CA GLU A 245 -2.91 -15.01 -15.91
C GLU A 245 -3.16 -16.02 -14.78
N LEU A 246 -2.35 -15.96 -13.71
CA LEU A 246 -2.55 -16.80 -12.53
C LEU A 246 -3.96 -16.66 -11.95
N TRP A 247 -4.47 -15.44 -11.80
CA TRP A 247 -5.83 -15.23 -11.30
C TRP A 247 -6.90 -15.77 -12.25
N THR A 248 -6.73 -15.54 -13.55
CA THR A 248 -7.64 -16.04 -14.58
C THR A 248 -7.67 -17.57 -14.59
N ASP A 249 -6.51 -18.20 -14.53
CA ASP A 249 -6.35 -19.65 -14.47
C ASP A 249 -7.04 -20.26 -13.25
N VAL A 250 -6.84 -19.65 -12.08
CA VAL A 250 -7.42 -20.14 -10.82
C VAL A 250 -8.95 -20.01 -10.86
N LEU A 251 -9.48 -18.89 -11.35
CA LEU A 251 -10.93 -18.71 -11.50
C LEU A 251 -11.52 -19.71 -12.51
N THR A 252 -10.85 -19.89 -13.65
CA THR A 252 -11.29 -20.81 -14.72
C THR A 252 -11.28 -22.27 -14.25
N LYS A 253 -10.20 -22.71 -13.59
CA LYS A 253 -10.09 -24.08 -13.05
C LYS A 253 -11.19 -24.40 -12.03
N ASN A 254 -11.65 -23.39 -11.30
CA ASN A 254 -12.73 -23.51 -10.32
C ASN A 254 -14.12 -23.15 -10.89
N GLN A 255 -14.24 -22.93 -12.21
CA GLN A 255 -15.49 -22.59 -12.91
C GLN A 255 -16.18 -21.34 -12.34
N ILE A 256 -15.38 -20.35 -11.95
CA ILE A 256 -15.86 -19.10 -11.36
C ILE A 256 -15.89 -18.01 -12.43
N SER A 257 -17.04 -17.37 -12.58
CA SER A 257 -17.20 -16.16 -13.40
C SER A 257 -17.21 -14.89 -12.55
N VAL A 258 -16.75 -13.79 -13.15
CA VAL A 258 -16.79 -12.44 -12.59
C VAL A 258 -17.52 -11.54 -13.57
N ASN A 259 -18.52 -10.80 -13.09
CA ASN A 259 -19.21 -9.80 -13.88
C ASN A 259 -18.34 -8.54 -13.97
N GLN A 260 -17.68 -8.37 -15.11
CA GLN A 260 -16.85 -7.19 -15.40
C GLN A 260 -17.68 -6.08 -16.05
N GLN A 261 -17.12 -4.87 -16.09
CA GLN A 261 -17.79 -3.67 -16.61
C GLN A 261 -19.15 -3.41 -15.94
N GLU A 262 -19.27 -3.69 -14.65
CA GLU A 262 -20.51 -3.58 -13.90
C GLU A 262 -20.26 -2.87 -12.56
N LYS A 263 -20.59 -1.59 -12.53
CA LYS A 263 -20.33 -0.74 -11.37
C LYS A 263 -21.47 -0.82 -10.38
N VAL A 264 -21.16 -1.04 -9.10
CA VAL A 264 -22.14 -0.93 -8.01
C VAL A 264 -22.40 0.54 -7.68
N GLU A 265 -23.66 0.94 -7.66
CA GLU A 265 -24.11 2.33 -7.49
C GLU A 265 -24.78 2.60 -6.14
N SER A 266 -25.47 1.60 -5.58
CA SER A 266 -25.99 1.62 -4.21
C SER A 266 -26.07 0.22 -3.61
N ILE A 267 -26.03 0.18 -2.29
CA ILE A 267 -26.23 -1.01 -1.47
C ILE A 267 -27.15 -0.60 -0.34
N ASP A 268 -28.33 -1.21 -0.28
CA ASP A 268 -29.36 -0.87 0.68
C ASP A 268 -29.75 -2.12 1.46
N LYS A 269 -29.81 -2.02 2.79
CA LYS A 269 -30.20 -3.15 3.64
C LYS A 269 -31.71 -3.10 3.89
N THR A 270 -32.43 -4.10 3.39
CA THR A 270 -33.89 -4.13 3.39
C THR A 270 -34.37 -5.45 3.98
N LYS A 271 -35.22 -5.41 5.02
CA LYS A 271 -35.93 -6.60 5.56
C LYS A 271 -35.04 -7.82 5.87
N GLY A 272 -33.77 -7.62 6.20
CA GLY A 272 -32.84 -8.70 6.59
C GLY A 272 -31.84 -9.15 5.52
N TYR A 273 -31.95 -8.68 4.28
CA TYR A 273 -31.00 -8.90 3.19
C TYR A 273 -30.55 -7.57 2.57
N PHE A 274 -29.63 -7.61 1.61
CA PHE A 274 -29.14 -6.46 0.86
C PHE A 274 -29.71 -6.44 -0.55
N GLU A 275 -30.13 -5.27 -0.99
CA GLU A 275 -30.37 -4.94 -2.39
C GLU A 275 -29.14 -4.20 -2.94
N VAL A 276 -28.54 -4.74 -3.98
CA VAL A 276 -27.36 -4.17 -4.64
C VAL A 276 -27.78 -3.70 -6.03
N ILE A 277 -27.71 -2.39 -6.26
CA ILE A 277 -28.03 -1.78 -7.55
C ILE A 277 -26.72 -1.53 -8.30
N THR A 278 -26.66 -2.01 -9.54
CA THR A 278 -25.52 -1.81 -10.43
C THR A 278 -25.91 -0.97 -11.64
N SER A 279 -24.92 -0.60 -12.45
CA SER A 279 -25.12 0.03 -13.75
C SER A 279 -25.84 -0.84 -14.79
N LYS A 280 -26.14 -2.12 -14.48
CA LYS A 280 -26.77 -3.08 -15.40
C LYS A 280 -28.03 -3.71 -14.82
N GLU A 281 -27.99 -4.17 -13.58
CA GLU A 281 -29.05 -4.98 -12.97
C GLU A 281 -29.18 -4.69 -11.47
N LYS A 282 -30.20 -5.30 -10.85
CA LYS A 282 -30.41 -5.29 -9.40
C LYS A 282 -30.28 -6.72 -8.88
N TYR A 283 -29.52 -6.89 -7.80
CA TYR A 283 -29.31 -8.17 -7.14
C TYR A 283 -29.72 -8.15 -5.67
N THR A 284 -29.99 -9.34 -5.11
CA THR A 284 -30.25 -9.52 -3.68
C THR A 284 -29.27 -10.50 -3.05
N ALA A 285 -28.75 -10.17 -1.87
CA ALA A 285 -27.79 -11.01 -1.15
C ALA A 285 -27.94 -10.97 0.37
N ASN A 286 -27.59 -12.06 1.07
CA ASN A 286 -27.61 -12.08 2.54
C ASN A 286 -26.47 -11.25 3.16
N ALA A 287 -25.33 -11.18 2.47
CA ALA A 287 -24.18 -10.39 2.87
C ALA A 287 -23.49 -9.73 1.67
N VAL A 288 -22.70 -8.70 1.95
CA VAL A 288 -21.90 -8.01 0.94
C VAL A 288 -20.47 -7.82 1.46
N ILE A 289 -19.47 -8.07 0.62
CA ILE A 289 -18.06 -7.77 0.91
C ILE A 289 -17.54 -6.73 -0.07
N LEU A 290 -17.10 -5.58 0.46
CA LEU A 290 -16.51 -4.49 -0.31
C LEU A 290 -14.99 -4.70 -0.42
N CYS A 291 -14.55 -4.99 -1.65
CA CYS A 291 -13.16 -5.22 -2.06
C CYS A 291 -12.68 -4.17 -3.10
N ILE A 292 -13.24 -2.96 -3.06
CA ILE A 292 -13.05 -1.90 -4.08
C ILE A 292 -11.74 -1.10 -3.97
N GLY A 293 -10.94 -1.32 -2.92
CA GLY A 293 -9.65 -0.65 -2.70
C GLY A 293 -9.76 0.88 -2.57
N ARG A 294 -8.63 1.60 -2.68
CA ARG A 294 -8.60 3.09 -2.65
C ARG A 294 -8.24 3.73 -3.98
N ARG A 295 -7.75 2.94 -4.94
CA ARG A 295 -7.18 3.43 -6.21
C ARG A 295 -8.14 3.37 -7.38
N GLY A 296 -9.37 2.89 -7.19
CA GLY A 296 -10.40 2.86 -8.24
C GLY A 296 -10.85 4.26 -8.68
N SER A 297 -10.62 5.29 -7.86
CA SER A 297 -10.91 6.69 -8.18
C SER A 297 -9.62 7.52 -8.05
N PRO A 298 -8.92 7.82 -9.16
CA PRO A 298 -7.74 8.66 -9.11
C PRO A 298 -8.11 10.07 -8.64
N ARG A 299 -7.20 10.72 -7.91
CA ARG A 299 -7.38 12.11 -7.52
C ARG A 299 -7.33 12.98 -8.77
N LYS A 300 -8.43 13.69 -9.02
CA LYS A 300 -8.51 14.74 -10.03
C LYS A 300 -7.81 16.02 -9.53
N LEU A 301 -7.25 16.77 -10.46
CA LEU A 301 -6.62 18.07 -10.26
C LEU A 301 -7.68 19.19 -10.18
N GLY A 302 -8.83 19.02 -10.86
CA GLY A 302 -9.89 20.02 -10.91
C GLY A 302 -9.51 21.27 -11.69
N VAL A 303 -8.64 21.13 -12.69
CA VAL A 303 -8.11 22.23 -13.50
C VAL A 303 -8.79 22.27 -14.88
N PRO A 304 -8.91 23.44 -15.52
CA PRO A 304 -9.43 23.52 -16.88
C PRO A 304 -8.60 22.67 -17.85
N GLY A 305 -9.28 21.89 -18.70
CA GLY A 305 -8.67 21.01 -19.70
C GLY A 305 -8.27 19.62 -19.19
N GLU A 306 -8.56 19.28 -17.93
CA GLU A 306 -8.32 17.95 -17.37
C GLU A 306 -9.14 16.83 -18.06
N GLU A 307 -10.25 17.20 -18.68
CA GLU A 307 -11.15 16.32 -19.43
C GLU A 307 -10.68 16.01 -20.86
N LYS A 308 -9.59 16.62 -21.34
CA LYS A 308 -9.08 16.42 -22.70
C LYS A 308 -8.55 14.99 -22.91
N GLU A 309 -8.64 14.49 -24.14
CA GLU A 309 -8.22 13.13 -24.51
C GLU A 309 -6.73 12.83 -24.23
N LYS A 310 -5.88 13.87 -24.26
CA LYS A 310 -4.45 13.77 -23.93
C LYS A 310 -4.14 13.51 -22.46
N VAL A 311 -5.16 13.57 -21.59
CA VAL A 311 -5.02 13.42 -20.13
C VAL A 311 -5.42 12.01 -19.72
N ALA A 312 -4.49 11.28 -19.11
CA ALA A 312 -4.70 9.92 -18.64
C ALA A 312 -4.32 9.76 -17.16
N TYR A 313 -4.98 8.84 -16.48
CA TYR A 313 -4.71 8.50 -15.07
C TYR A 313 -4.06 7.13 -14.89
N ARG A 314 -3.74 6.47 -16.02
CA ARG A 314 -3.18 5.14 -16.10
C ARG A 314 -2.21 5.10 -17.26
N LEU A 315 -1.09 4.41 -17.09
CA LEU A 315 -0.12 4.13 -18.15
C LEU A 315 -0.09 2.62 -18.31
N LEU A 316 -0.60 2.11 -19.43
CA LEU A 316 -0.69 0.66 -19.68
C LEU A 316 0.47 0.16 -20.53
N GLU A 317 0.76 0.84 -21.64
CA GLU A 317 1.72 0.41 -22.66
C GLU A 317 2.69 1.58 -22.98
N PRO A 318 3.65 1.87 -22.08
CA PRO A 318 4.67 2.90 -22.36
C PRO A 318 5.43 2.65 -23.66
N GLU A 319 5.67 1.39 -24.01
CA GLU A 319 6.39 0.94 -25.21
C GLU A 319 5.71 1.30 -26.54
N LEU A 320 4.49 1.86 -26.51
CA LEU A 320 3.79 2.35 -27.71
C LEU A 320 3.88 3.88 -27.85
N ILE A 321 4.47 4.58 -26.88
CA ILE A 321 4.54 6.03 -26.81
C ILE A 321 5.98 6.43 -27.09
N HIS A 322 6.22 7.09 -28.24
CA HIS A 322 7.55 7.54 -28.64
C HIS A 322 7.53 8.96 -29.19
N ASN A 323 8.64 9.67 -29.02
CA ASN A 323 8.87 11.01 -29.55
C ASN A 323 7.80 12.04 -29.14
N GLN A 324 7.18 11.86 -27.96
CA GLN A 324 6.18 12.77 -27.41
C GLN A 324 6.76 13.65 -26.31
N ASN A 325 6.19 14.85 -26.11
CA ASN A 325 6.40 15.70 -24.94
C ASN A 325 5.42 15.29 -23.85
N VAL A 326 5.88 14.53 -22.87
CA VAL A 326 5.01 13.94 -21.85
C VAL A 326 5.19 14.65 -20.51
N LEU A 327 4.08 15.06 -19.89
CA LEU A 327 4.05 15.60 -18.54
C LEU A 327 3.51 14.57 -17.57
N ILE A 328 4.28 14.25 -16.55
CA ILE A 328 3.87 13.46 -15.40
C ILE A 328 3.53 14.39 -14.24
N VAL A 329 2.35 14.24 -13.65
CA VAL A 329 1.93 15.01 -12.47
C VAL A 329 1.98 14.12 -11.23
N GLY A 330 2.90 14.39 -10.31
CA GLY A 330 3.07 13.64 -9.06
C GLY A 330 4.53 13.27 -8.75
N GLY A 331 4.78 12.88 -7.50
CA GLY A 331 6.13 12.55 -7.00
C GLY A 331 6.21 11.29 -6.14
N GLY A 332 5.22 10.39 -6.26
CA GLY A 332 5.25 9.06 -5.64
C GLY A 332 5.87 8.01 -6.56
N ASP A 333 6.12 6.79 -6.05
CA ASP A 333 6.76 5.73 -6.82
C ASP A 333 6.06 5.43 -8.15
N SER A 334 4.72 5.44 -8.20
CA SER A 334 3.97 5.24 -9.45
C SER A 334 4.29 6.30 -10.50
N ALA A 335 4.40 7.58 -10.10
CA ALA A 335 4.72 8.66 -11.01
C ALA A 335 6.14 8.51 -11.57
N ILE A 336 7.10 8.20 -10.69
CA ILE A 336 8.52 8.08 -11.05
C ILE A 336 8.80 6.85 -11.90
N GLU A 337 8.20 5.71 -11.57
CA GLU A 337 8.33 4.51 -12.39
C GLU A 337 7.77 4.75 -13.80
N SER A 338 6.60 5.38 -13.91
CA SER A 338 6.03 5.75 -15.21
C SER A 338 6.89 6.76 -15.98
N ALA A 339 7.44 7.77 -15.31
CA ALA A 339 8.32 8.76 -15.93
C ALA A 339 9.59 8.11 -16.49
N LEU A 340 10.20 7.19 -15.74
CA LEU A 340 11.39 6.45 -16.16
C LEU A 340 11.10 5.53 -17.35
N LEU A 341 9.98 4.78 -17.31
CA LEU A 341 9.57 3.93 -18.43
C LEU A 341 9.38 4.75 -19.70
N LEU A 342 8.66 5.88 -19.64
CA LEU A 342 8.46 6.74 -20.81
C LEU A 342 9.76 7.39 -21.29
N ALA A 343 10.68 7.74 -20.39
CA ALA A 343 11.96 8.32 -20.77
C ALA A 343 12.87 7.31 -21.50
N ASP A 344 12.75 6.02 -21.19
CA ASP A 344 13.48 4.96 -21.88
C ASP A 344 12.95 4.73 -23.32
N GLU A 345 11.72 5.16 -23.62
CA GLU A 345 11.06 5.06 -24.93
C GLU A 345 11.26 6.29 -25.85
N ASN A 346 12.36 7.03 -25.65
CA ASN A 346 12.74 8.22 -26.43
C ASN A 346 11.72 9.39 -26.39
N ASN A 347 11.05 9.57 -25.25
CA ASN A 347 10.15 10.72 -25.02
C ASN A 347 10.86 11.87 -24.30
N ASN A 348 10.38 13.10 -24.52
CA ASN A 348 10.76 14.25 -23.73
C ASN A 348 9.89 14.33 -22.47
N VAL A 349 10.37 13.74 -21.37
CA VAL A 349 9.59 13.60 -20.14
C VAL A 349 9.86 14.73 -19.16
N SER A 350 8.78 15.37 -18.72
CA SER A 350 8.77 16.35 -17.63
C SER A 350 7.92 15.88 -16.45
N ILE A 351 8.31 16.25 -15.23
CA ILE A 351 7.54 15.97 -14.01
C ILE A 351 7.14 17.29 -13.37
N SER A 352 5.85 17.48 -13.07
CA SER A 352 5.36 18.54 -12.19
C SER A 352 5.10 17.96 -10.80
N TYR A 353 5.76 18.52 -9.79
CA TYR A 353 5.63 18.07 -8.42
C TYR A 353 5.56 19.23 -7.44
N ARG A 354 4.51 19.21 -6.61
CA ARG A 354 4.18 20.29 -5.67
C ARG A 354 5.18 20.50 -4.54
N SER A 355 5.99 19.49 -4.22
CA SER A 355 7.01 19.62 -3.17
C SER A 355 8.36 20.02 -3.76
N ASP A 356 9.27 20.43 -2.91
CA ASP A 356 10.65 20.75 -3.25
C ASP A 356 11.56 19.52 -3.45
N SER A 357 11.13 18.35 -2.95
CA SER A 357 11.95 17.14 -2.89
C SER A 357 11.12 15.85 -2.84
N PHE A 358 11.67 14.78 -3.42
CA PHE A 358 11.04 13.45 -3.48
C PHE A 358 11.10 12.69 -2.15
N ALA A 359 10.21 13.06 -1.23
CA ALA A 359 10.30 12.57 0.12
C ALA A 359 9.88 11.09 0.33
N ARG A 360 8.96 10.64 -0.52
CA ARG A 360 8.20 9.40 -0.28
C ARG A 360 8.67 8.23 -1.12
N LEU A 361 9.69 8.41 -1.95
CA LEU A 361 10.17 7.38 -2.85
C LEU A 361 10.92 6.29 -2.12
N LYS A 362 10.79 5.08 -2.65
CA LYS A 362 11.68 3.98 -2.29
C LYS A 362 13.12 4.33 -2.68
N PRO A 363 14.13 3.89 -1.90
CA PRO A 363 15.53 4.23 -2.16
C PRO A 363 15.99 3.96 -3.60
N LYS A 364 15.60 2.81 -4.17
CA LYS A 364 15.90 2.43 -5.56
C LYS A 364 15.31 3.41 -6.58
N ASN A 365 14.06 3.84 -6.38
CA ASN A 365 13.42 4.79 -7.29
C ASN A 365 13.99 6.20 -7.14
N LEU A 366 14.37 6.60 -5.92
CA LEU A 366 15.05 7.86 -5.65
C LEU A 366 16.41 7.93 -6.37
N GLU A 367 17.19 6.86 -6.32
CA GLU A 367 18.47 6.78 -7.03
C GLU A 367 18.27 6.86 -8.56
N ARG A 368 17.33 6.08 -9.11
CA ARG A 368 17.04 6.07 -10.55
C ARG A 368 16.58 7.43 -11.06
N ILE A 369 15.70 8.12 -10.34
CA ILE A 369 15.22 9.44 -10.78
C ILE A 369 16.32 10.49 -10.70
N ASN A 370 17.17 10.48 -9.66
CA ASN A 370 18.29 11.41 -9.57
C ASN A 370 19.26 11.22 -10.74
N ASN A 371 19.62 9.98 -11.08
CA ASN A 371 20.46 9.69 -12.23
C ASN A 371 19.82 10.16 -13.55
N ALA A 372 18.49 10.00 -13.70
CA ALA A 372 17.76 10.48 -14.87
C ALA A 372 17.71 12.02 -14.98
N ILE A 373 17.66 12.72 -13.85
CA ILE A 373 17.73 14.19 -13.79
C ILE A 373 19.15 14.67 -14.13
N GLU A 374 20.17 14.06 -13.53
CA GLU A 374 21.59 14.41 -13.75
C GLU A 374 22.01 14.19 -15.21
N SER A 375 21.55 13.09 -15.81
CA SER A 375 21.74 12.79 -17.24
C SER A 375 20.85 13.60 -18.18
N LYS A 376 20.01 14.51 -17.65
CA LYS A 376 19.04 15.33 -18.39
C LYS A 376 18.02 14.53 -19.22
N LYS A 377 17.81 13.25 -18.89
CA LYS A 377 16.75 12.44 -19.49
C LYS A 377 15.35 12.87 -19.05
N ILE A 378 15.23 13.35 -17.81
CA ILE A 378 13.96 13.80 -17.23
C ILE A 378 14.13 15.20 -16.66
N ARG A 379 13.19 16.10 -16.99
CA ARG A 379 13.12 17.43 -16.40
C ARG A 379 12.12 17.45 -15.24
N VAL A 380 12.50 18.00 -14.09
CA VAL A 380 11.59 18.14 -12.95
C VAL A 380 11.30 19.60 -12.65
N PHE A 381 10.02 19.91 -12.50
CA PHE A 381 9.49 21.16 -11.98
C PHE A 381 9.06 20.92 -10.53
N TYR A 382 9.93 21.31 -9.60
CA TYR A 382 9.61 21.31 -8.17
C TYR A 382 8.82 22.56 -7.79
N ASN A 383 8.05 22.44 -6.70
CA ASN A 383 7.14 23.49 -6.21
C ASN A 383 6.18 23.97 -7.30
N SER A 384 5.74 23.06 -8.18
CA SER A 384 4.82 23.39 -9.26
C SER A 384 3.51 22.63 -9.16
N ASN A 385 2.43 23.30 -9.55
CA ASN A 385 1.11 22.70 -9.76
C ASN A 385 0.67 22.95 -11.20
N VAL A 386 -0.11 22.03 -11.78
CA VAL A 386 -0.76 22.29 -13.06
C VAL A 386 -1.89 23.30 -12.81
N LYS A 387 -1.95 24.34 -13.63
CA LYS A 387 -3.01 25.36 -13.57
C LYS A 387 -4.05 25.17 -14.67
N GLU A 388 -3.62 24.82 -15.88
CA GLU A 388 -4.48 24.63 -17.05
C GLU A 388 -3.79 23.68 -18.04
N ILE A 389 -4.58 22.84 -18.70
CA ILE A 389 -4.13 21.93 -19.77
C ILE A 389 -4.74 22.39 -21.09
N LYS A 390 -3.90 22.87 -22.02
CA LYS A 390 -4.31 23.25 -23.37
C LYS A 390 -4.06 22.09 -24.36
N ASP A 391 -4.47 22.28 -25.61
CA ASP A 391 -4.36 21.25 -26.64
C ASP A 391 -2.89 20.87 -26.94
N GLU A 392 -1.99 21.85 -27.01
CA GLU A 392 -0.57 21.63 -27.34
C GLU A 392 0.41 22.03 -26.22
N SER A 393 -0.11 22.47 -25.07
CA SER A 393 0.70 22.97 -23.97
C SER A 393 0.04 22.77 -22.61
N VAL A 394 0.82 22.94 -21.55
CA VAL A 394 0.33 22.96 -20.16
C VAL A 394 0.89 24.18 -19.45
N ILE A 395 0.04 24.88 -18.69
CA ILE A 395 0.46 25.97 -17.80
C ILE A 395 0.74 25.38 -16.42
N LEU A 396 1.98 25.55 -15.97
CA LEU A 396 2.41 25.25 -14.60
C LEU A 396 2.48 26.53 -13.80
N ASP A 397 1.90 26.52 -12.60
CA ASP A 397 2.12 27.56 -11.59
C ASP A 397 3.23 27.12 -10.63
N LYS A 398 4.25 27.97 -10.50
CA LYS A 398 5.33 27.81 -9.53
C LYS A 398 5.37 29.04 -8.62
N ASN A 399 4.75 28.94 -7.45
CA ASN A 399 4.67 30.02 -6.45
C ASN A 399 4.15 31.35 -7.02
N GLY A 400 3.11 31.30 -7.86
CA GLY A 400 2.51 32.47 -8.51
C GLY A 400 3.14 32.83 -9.86
N PHE A 401 4.23 32.16 -10.26
CA PHE A 401 4.86 32.35 -11.57
C PHE A 401 4.38 31.28 -12.55
N GLU A 402 3.66 31.71 -13.57
CA GLU A 402 3.18 30.84 -14.62
C GLU A 402 4.27 30.52 -15.63
N LYS A 403 4.32 29.26 -16.04
CA LYS A 403 5.20 28.77 -17.08
C LYS A 403 4.44 27.83 -17.98
N GLU A 404 4.36 28.19 -19.26
CA GLU A 404 3.81 27.34 -20.29
C GLU A 404 4.90 26.41 -20.83
N ILE A 405 4.55 25.13 -20.98
CA ILE A 405 5.41 24.11 -21.58
C ILE A 405 4.68 23.41 -22.72
N LYS A 406 5.37 23.17 -23.84
CA LYS A 406 4.84 22.32 -24.92
C LYS A 406 4.60 20.91 -24.38
N ASN A 407 3.45 20.34 -24.70
CA ASN A 407 3.04 19.06 -24.16
C ASN A 407 2.07 18.36 -25.10
N ASP A 408 2.28 17.06 -25.32
CA ASP A 408 1.43 16.22 -26.16
C ASP A 408 0.57 15.27 -25.31
N LEU A 409 1.09 14.77 -24.17
CA LEU A 409 0.36 13.87 -23.27
C LEU A 409 0.57 14.23 -21.79
N VAL A 410 -0.47 14.09 -20.97
CA VAL A 410 -0.42 14.31 -19.52
C VAL A 410 -0.83 13.03 -18.78
N PHE A 411 0.04 12.52 -17.91
CA PHE A 411 -0.33 11.45 -16.99
C PHE A 411 -0.41 11.96 -15.55
N ILE A 412 -1.57 11.78 -14.92
CA ILE A 412 -1.84 12.25 -13.56
C ILE A 412 -1.69 11.10 -12.57
N PHE A 413 -0.65 11.18 -11.75
CA PHE A 413 -0.35 10.24 -10.66
C PHE A 413 -0.34 10.95 -9.29
N ALA A 414 -1.42 11.70 -9.01
CA ALA A 414 -1.61 12.48 -7.78
C ALA A 414 -2.10 11.66 -6.56
N GLY A 415 -2.22 10.33 -6.71
CA GLY A 415 -2.77 9.41 -5.72
C GLY A 415 -4.23 9.02 -6.02
N GLY A 416 -4.79 8.16 -5.16
CA GLY A 416 -6.20 7.79 -5.20
C GLY A 416 -6.93 8.33 -3.97
N GLU A 417 -8.24 8.53 -4.10
CA GLU A 417 -9.10 8.95 -3.00
C GLU A 417 -9.96 7.77 -2.53
N LEU A 418 -10.14 7.69 -1.21
CA LEU A 418 -11.14 6.78 -0.65
C LEU A 418 -12.51 7.19 -1.21
N PRO A 419 -13.36 6.24 -1.61
CA PRO A 419 -14.70 6.53 -2.12
C PRO A 419 -15.65 6.89 -0.95
N ILE A 420 -15.28 7.88 -0.14
CA ILE A 420 -15.97 8.30 1.09
C ILE A 420 -17.44 8.57 0.81
N LYS A 421 -17.74 9.35 -0.23
CA LYS A 421 -19.12 9.66 -0.62
C LYS A 421 -19.97 8.42 -0.89
N PHE A 422 -19.38 7.39 -1.50
CA PHE A 422 -20.08 6.13 -1.74
C PHE A 422 -20.29 5.36 -0.43
N LEU A 423 -19.25 5.26 0.42
CA LEU A 423 -19.32 4.58 1.71
C LEU A 423 -20.34 5.24 2.66
N GLU A 424 -20.37 6.57 2.71
CA GLU A 424 -21.35 7.33 3.50
C GLU A 424 -22.77 7.17 2.95
N LYS A 425 -22.94 7.19 1.62
CA LYS A 425 -24.24 6.97 0.97
C LYS A 425 -24.85 5.62 1.33
N ILE A 426 -24.04 4.57 1.46
CA ILE A 426 -24.50 3.23 1.90
C ILE A 426 -24.64 3.10 3.42
N GLY A 427 -24.33 4.16 4.19
CA GLY A 427 -24.49 4.22 5.65
C GLY A 427 -23.28 3.76 6.47
N ILE A 428 -22.11 3.58 5.84
CA ILE A 428 -20.88 3.24 6.58
C ILE A 428 -20.34 4.49 7.25
N THR A 429 -20.07 4.38 8.55
CA THR A 429 -19.49 5.48 9.33
C THR A 429 -18.00 5.62 8.99
N ILE A 430 -17.58 6.83 8.60
CA ILE A 430 -16.17 7.17 8.40
C ILE A 430 -15.65 7.88 9.65
N THR A 431 -14.49 7.44 10.13
CA THR A 431 -13.81 8.04 11.29
C THR A 431 -12.43 8.50 10.89
N LYS A 432 -12.02 9.67 11.41
CA LYS A 432 -10.67 10.19 11.22
C LYS A 432 -9.81 9.74 12.39
N LYS A 433 -8.90 8.81 12.12
CA LYS A 433 -8.02 8.21 13.13
C LYS A 433 -6.72 9.01 13.28
N PHE A 434 -6.31 9.28 14.52
CA PHE A 434 -5.10 10.03 14.85
C PHE A 434 -4.15 9.17 15.68
N GLY A 435 -3.24 8.45 15.02
CA GLY A 435 -2.25 7.60 15.70
C GLY A 435 -2.83 6.33 16.34
N GLU A 436 -4.06 5.95 15.98
CA GLU A 436 -4.71 4.76 16.55
C GLU A 436 -4.03 3.47 16.11
N ALA A 437 -4.01 2.49 17.02
CA ALA A 437 -3.53 1.15 16.76
C ALA A 437 -4.52 0.40 15.83
N ILE A 438 -4.00 -0.11 14.71
CA ILE A 438 -4.73 -1.01 13.81
C ILE A 438 -4.42 -2.48 14.14
N LEU A 439 -3.16 -2.77 14.48
CA LEU A 439 -2.71 -4.08 14.91
C LEU A 439 -1.85 -3.91 16.17
N LYS A 440 -2.27 -4.58 17.23
CA LYS A 440 -1.58 -4.62 18.52
C LYS A 440 -1.51 -6.09 18.95
N HIS A 441 -0.44 -6.47 19.63
CA HIS A 441 -0.39 -7.73 20.35
C HIS A 441 -1.27 -7.65 21.60
N ASN A 442 -1.72 -8.82 22.08
CA ASN A 442 -2.73 -8.90 23.14
C ASN A 442 -2.15 -8.61 24.53
#